data_AF-A0A549SCX6-F1
#
_entry.id   AF-A0A549SCX6-F1
#
_cell.length_a   1.000
_cell.length_b   1.000
_cell.length_c   1.000
_cell.angle_alpha   90.00
_cell.angle_beta   90.00
_cell.angle_gamma   90.00
#
_symmetry.space_group_name_H-M   'P 1'
#
loop_
_entity.id
_entity.type
_entity.pdbx_description
1 polymer ?
#
loop_
_entity_poly.entity_id
_entity_poly.type
_entity_poly.pdbx_seq_one_letter_code
_entity_poly.pdbx_strand_id
1 'polypeptide(L)'
;MLPKMKLAFQSISHLASWVVVLFFVLFAPVVNSFFVPVDVRYQTMSRRTGPSDWLSKIALSDSSSLDILFVGHSQTLTNIDHSVLQHEIARRGVSATSATVAMTWANFDFAYLYLSELFRHRSVKLVVLPLGPRQESSHSATKYLRRLQTADPGLSLANLRMAATNYAEMSLISLRLLSALAFPPGRQVLQGYRWWREVGENEEQTHGTWLAERGFQSRDGMEKKNFHVVGIREGVDGYTLVSHNDPTFQDLRFGEESLSDFEMAYVPAIRELCEKHGANLVLLRQPLMRSDEIDSVSIPRRARDLGVPILYATLRSTFGTGDAGIMKDYFYNESHLNANGAKQNAYAIAKAIMPFLATTISKAHD
;
A
#
# COMPACT_ATOMS: atom_id res chain seq x y z
N MET A 1 -26.04 46.98 16.84
CA MET A 1 -24.63 47.45 16.73
C MET A 1 -23.79 46.31 16.19
N LEU A 2 -23.17 46.45 15.02
CA LEU A 2 -22.18 45.48 14.55
C LEU A 2 -20.88 45.65 15.35
N PRO A 3 -20.19 44.56 15.73
CA PRO A 3 -18.92 44.66 16.44
C PRO A 3 -17.90 45.42 15.60
N LYS A 4 -17.18 46.39 16.20
CA LYS A 4 -16.03 47.04 15.56
C LYS A 4 -14.99 45.96 15.22
N MET A 5 -14.82 45.66 13.94
CA MET A 5 -13.77 44.77 13.49
C MET A 5 -12.41 45.42 13.79
N LYS A 6 -11.57 44.73 14.57
CA LYS A 6 -10.17 45.11 14.74
C LYS A 6 -9.42 44.83 13.44
N LEU A 7 -8.48 45.70 13.08
CA LEU A 7 -7.57 45.46 11.96
C LEU A 7 -6.78 44.17 12.21
N ALA A 8 -6.64 43.31 11.19
CA ALA A 8 -5.91 42.05 11.28
C ALA A 8 -4.40 42.27 11.53
N PHE A 9 -3.87 43.42 11.09
CA PHE A 9 -2.47 43.81 11.27
C PHE A 9 -2.40 45.18 11.95
N GLN A 10 -1.46 45.31 12.89
CA GLN A 10 -1.25 46.53 13.69
C GLN A 10 -0.44 47.59 12.95
N SER A 11 0.35 47.20 11.93
CA SER A 11 1.19 48.09 11.13
C SER A 11 1.54 47.47 9.78
N ILE A 12 2.09 48.28 8.86
CA ILE A 12 2.60 47.81 7.56
C ILE A 12 3.76 46.82 7.76
N SER A 13 4.65 47.07 8.73
CA SER A 13 5.76 46.15 9.04
C SER A 13 5.25 44.79 9.51
N HIS A 14 4.20 44.76 10.33
CA HIS A 14 3.58 43.51 10.78
C HIS A 14 2.99 42.72 9.59
N LEU A 15 2.30 43.39 8.66
CA LEU A 15 1.83 42.77 7.42
C LEU A 15 2.99 42.23 6.58
N ALA A 16 4.05 43.03 6.38
CA ALA A 16 5.21 42.63 5.58
C ALA A 16 5.90 41.38 6.17
N SER A 17 6.08 41.31 7.49
CA SER A 17 6.61 40.12 8.16
C SER A 17 5.74 38.87 7.91
N TRP A 18 4.41 39.01 8.01
CA TRP A 18 3.50 37.91 7.70
C TRP A 18 3.57 37.46 6.25
N VAL A 19 3.67 38.39 5.31
CA VAL A 19 3.82 38.08 3.88
C VAL A 19 5.12 37.31 3.64
N VAL A 20 6.23 37.72 4.27
CA VAL A 20 7.52 37.00 4.17
C VAL A 20 7.41 35.59 4.74
N VAL A 21 6.80 35.42 5.92
CA VAL A 21 6.58 34.10 6.53
C VAL A 21 5.72 33.23 5.61
N LEU A 22 4.60 33.77 5.12
CA LEU A 22 3.71 33.04 4.22
C LEU A 22 4.42 32.63 2.93
N PHE A 23 5.19 33.53 2.33
CA PHE A 23 5.99 33.25 1.14
C PHE A 23 6.98 32.11 1.40
N PHE A 24 7.69 32.16 2.54
CA PHE A 24 8.60 31.08 2.94
C PHE A 24 7.90 29.73 3.08
N VAL A 25 6.74 29.70 3.76
CA VAL A 25 5.94 28.47 3.92
C VAL A 25 5.47 27.92 2.57
N LEU A 26 4.94 28.78 1.71
CA LEU A 26 4.44 28.38 0.39
C LEU A 26 5.56 27.98 -0.58
N PHE A 27 6.77 28.50 -0.42
CA PHE A 27 7.93 28.16 -1.25
C PHE A 27 8.72 26.95 -0.72
N ALA A 28 8.49 26.54 0.53
CA ALA A 28 9.19 25.41 1.15
C ALA A 28 9.12 24.09 0.35
N PRO A 29 8.01 23.70 -0.30
CA PRO A 29 7.97 22.49 -1.14
C PRO A 29 8.95 22.53 -2.32
N VAL A 30 9.19 23.72 -2.88
CA VAL A 30 10.16 23.93 -3.97
C VAL A 30 11.56 23.67 -3.44
N VAL A 31 11.94 24.35 -2.37
CA VAL A 31 13.25 24.19 -1.70
C VAL A 31 13.48 22.72 -1.35
N ASN A 32 12.50 22.06 -0.74
CA ASN A 32 12.62 20.67 -0.32
C ASN A 32 12.85 19.69 -1.46
N SER A 33 12.27 19.96 -2.62
CA SER A 33 12.42 19.09 -3.79
C SER A 33 13.87 18.99 -4.26
N PHE A 34 14.71 19.98 -3.92
CA PHE A 34 16.14 20.01 -4.25
C PHE A 34 17.04 19.62 -3.09
N PHE A 35 16.71 20.02 -1.86
CA PHE A 35 17.65 19.93 -0.73
C PHE A 35 17.37 18.81 0.26
N VAL A 36 16.14 18.28 0.34
CA VAL A 36 15.80 17.24 1.31
C VAL A 36 16.05 15.86 0.70
N PRO A 37 17.04 15.10 1.21
CA PRO A 37 17.32 13.75 0.74
C PRO A 37 16.12 12.82 0.89
N VAL A 38 16.05 11.80 0.04
CA VAL A 38 14.91 10.89 -0.01
C VAL A 38 14.77 10.06 1.27
N ASP A 39 15.87 9.62 1.88
CA ASP A 39 15.90 8.90 3.15
C ASP A 39 15.34 9.74 4.31
N VAL A 40 15.70 11.03 4.37
CA VAL A 40 15.17 11.96 5.38
C VAL A 40 13.65 12.06 5.28
N ARG A 41 13.08 11.99 4.07
CA ARG A 41 11.62 12.03 3.88
C ARG A 41 10.95 10.83 4.52
N TYR A 42 11.46 9.62 4.30
CA TYR A 42 10.94 8.42 4.93
C TYR A 42 11.10 8.46 6.45
N GLN A 43 12.28 8.80 6.96
CA GLN A 43 12.55 8.86 8.41
C GLN A 43 11.70 9.91 9.14
N THR A 44 11.29 10.97 8.45
CA THR A 44 10.46 12.03 9.03
C THR A 44 8.98 11.65 9.11
N MET A 45 8.55 10.63 8.35
CA MET A 45 7.16 10.16 8.38
C MET A 45 6.81 9.63 9.77
N SER A 46 5.54 9.79 10.15
CA SER A 46 5.09 9.23 11.41
C SER A 46 5.02 7.70 11.31
N ARG A 47 5.60 6.97 12.28
CA ARG A 47 5.37 5.52 12.39
C ARG A 47 3.89 5.13 12.57
N ARG A 48 3.00 6.10 12.90
CA ARG A 48 1.54 5.90 12.87
C ARG A 48 1.03 5.55 11.48
N THR A 49 1.74 5.99 10.45
CA THR A 49 1.36 5.74 9.06
C THR A 49 1.87 4.38 8.59
N GLY A 50 2.89 3.79 9.19
CA GLY A 50 3.42 2.48 8.80
C GLY A 50 4.90 2.33 9.16
N PRO A 51 5.53 1.21 8.77
CA PRO A 51 6.91 0.87 9.09
C PRO A 51 7.91 1.68 8.25
N SER A 52 7.96 3.00 8.45
CA SER A 52 8.70 3.94 7.59
C SER A 52 10.18 3.59 7.37
N ASP A 53 10.82 3.02 8.39
CA ASP A 53 12.23 2.63 8.34
C ASP A 53 12.44 1.43 7.40
N TRP A 54 11.56 0.42 7.48
CA TRP A 54 11.50 -0.69 6.52
C TRP A 54 11.25 -0.20 5.09
N LEU A 55 10.28 0.71 4.89
CA LEU A 55 9.98 1.27 3.57
C LEU A 55 11.22 1.95 2.97
N SER A 56 11.94 2.74 3.78
CA SER A 56 13.19 3.39 3.40
C SER A 56 14.27 2.39 3.04
N LYS A 57 14.47 1.36 3.87
CA LYS A 57 15.48 0.32 3.64
C LYS A 57 15.27 -0.37 2.30
N ILE A 58 14.04 -0.80 2.01
CA ILE A 58 13.70 -1.50 0.77
C ILE A 58 13.80 -0.58 -0.45
N ALA A 59 13.42 0.70 -0.33
CA ALA A 59 13.45 1.64 -1.44
C ALA A 59 14.85 2.14 -1.79
N LEU A 60 15.69 2.37 -0.77
CA LEU A 60 16.90 3.18 -0.91
C LEU A 60 18.20 2.43 -0.63
N SER A 61 18.19 1.49 0.32
CA SER A 61 19.42 0.86 0.79
C SER A 61 19.68 -0.49 0.12
N ASP A 62 18.62 -1.23 -0.21
CA ASP A 62 18.71 -2.57 -0.77
C ASP A 62 18.55 -2.54 -2.30
N SER A 63 19.66 -2.80 -3.01
CA SER A 63 19.71 -2.86 -4.47
C SER A 63 19.51 -4.26 -5.04
N SER A 64 19.34 -5.28 -4.18
CA SER A 64 19.12 -6.65 -4.65
C SER A 64 17.81 -6.76 -5.42
N SER A 65 17.78 -7.51 -6.52
CA SER A 65 16.54 -7.71 -7.27
C SER A 65 15.45 -8.35 -6.41
N LEU A 66 14.20 -7.90 -6.54
CA LEU A 66 13.04 -8.59 -5.97
C LEU A 66 12.28 -9.36 -7.05
N ASP A 67 11.84 -10.56 -6.75
CA ASP A 67 10.95 -11.28 -7.65
C ASP A 67 9.50 -10.81 -7.45
N ILE A 68 9.08 -10.58 -6.20
CA ILE A 68 7.69 -10.21 -5.87
C ILE A 68 7.67 -9.05 -4.88
N LEU A 69 6.89 -8.01 -5.17
CA LEU A 69 6.65 -6.90 -4.26
C LEU A 69 5.15 -6.66 -4.09
N PHE A 70 4.66 -6.83 -2.86
CA PHE A 70 3.30 -6.42 -2.49
C PHE A 70 3.34 -4.96 -2.03
N VAL A 71 2.56 -4.08 -2.66
CA VAL A 71 2.49 -2.65 -2.29
C VAL A 71 1.06 -2.25 -1.98
N GLY A 72 0.78 -1.65 -0.81
CA GLY A 72 -0.60 -1.28 -0.50
C GLY A 72 -0.85 -0.71 0.89
N HIS A 73 -2.05 -1.00 1.43
CA HIS A 73 -2.53 -0.48 2.72
C HIS A 73 -2.39 -1.49 3.87
N SER A 74 -2.99 -1.20 5.03
CA SER A 74 -2.92 -2.04 6.24
C SER A 74 -3.36 -3.50 6.00
N GLN A 75 -4.35 -3.73 5.13
CA GLN A 75 -4.73 -5.10 4.75
C GLN A 75 -3.61 -5.84 4.03
N THR A 76 -2.77 -5.15 3.22
CA THR A 76 -1.60 -5.73 2.56
C THR A 76 -0.54 -6.12 3.58
N LEU A 77 -0.35 -5.32 4.65
CA LEU A 77 0.61 -5.64 5.71
C LEU A 77 0.32 -6.99 6.37
N THR A 78 -0.94 -7.40 6.48
CA THR A 78 -1.29 -8.64 7.18
C THR A 78 -1.61 -9.78 6.23
N ASN A 79 -1.45 -9.59 4.92
CA ASN A 79 -2.03 -10.48 3.93
C ASN A 79 -1.23 -11.75 3.66
N ILE A 80 0.09 -11.72 3.84
CA ILE A 80 1.01 -12.73 3.32
C ILE A 80 2.08 -13.05 4.35
N ASP A 81 2.34 -14.33 4.55
CA ASP A 81 3.58 -14.82 5.17
C ASP A 81 4.61 -15.08 4.06
N HIS A 82 5.67 -14.28 4.01
CA HIS A 82 6.67 -14.38 2.95
C HIS A 82 7.49 -15.66 3.01
N SER A 83 7.75 -16.20 4.21
CA SER A 83 8.50 -17.45 4.36
C SER A 83 7.72 -18.61 3.78
N VAL A 84 6.41 -18.68 4.04
CA VAL A 84 5.52 -19.68 3.43
C VAL A 84 5.43 -19.49 1.93
N LEU A 85 5.26 -18.26 1.45
CA LEU A 85 5.17 -17.97 0.01
C LEU A 85 6.42 -18.45 -0.73
N GLN A 86 7.61 -18.05 -0.27
CA GLN A 86 8.88 -18.43 -0.89
C GLN A 86 9.11 -19.94 -0.81
N HIS A 87 8.76 -20.58 0.31
CA HIS A 87 8.84 -22.03 0.44
C HIS A 87 7.95 -22.76 -0.59
N GLU A 88 6.72 -22.30 -0.79
CA GLU A 88 5.79 -22.93 -1.74
C GLU A 88 6.19 -22.69 -3.20
N ILE A 89 6.76 -21.54 -3.53
CA ILE A 89 7.35 -21.29 -4.86
C ILE A 89 8.58 -22.20 -5.07
N ALA A 90 9.45 -22.33 -4.06
CA ALA A 90 10.63 -23.20 -4.10
C ALA A 90 10.27 -24.68 -4.30
N ARG A 91 9.21 -25.17 -3.63
CA ARG A 91 8.66 -26.52 -3.86
C ARG A 91 8.19 -26.75 -5.30
N ARG A 92 7.92 -25.69 -6.06
CA ARG A 92 7.51 -25.72 -7.47
C ARG A 92 8.68 -25.49 -8.44
N GLY A 93 9.92 -25.50 -7.93
CA GLY A 93 11.13 -25.47 -8.75
C GLY A 93 11.65 -24.07 -9.08
N VAL A 94 11.15 -23.02 -8.44
CA VAL A 94 11.61 -21.64 -8.64
C VAL A 94 12.05 -21.05 -7.31
N SER A 95 13.23 -20.42 -7.25
CA SER A 95 13.58 -19.58 -6.10
C SER A 95 13.08 -18.17 -6.35
N ALA A 96 12.41 -17.57 -5.37
CA ALA A 96 11.90 -16.21 -5.47
C ALA A 96 12.09 -15.48 -4.14
N THR A 97 12.46 -14.21 -4.23
CA THR A 97 12.47 -13.27 -3.11
C THR A 97 11.19 -12.45 -3.12
N SER A 98 10.65 -12.16 -1.94
CA SER A 98 9.40 -11.42 -1.82
C SER A 98 9.41 -10.46 -0.64
N ALA A 99 8.81 -9.29 -0.81
CA ALA A 99 8.66 -8.29 0.26
C ALA A 99 7.28 -7.61 0.21
N THR A 100 6.90 -6.99 1.33
CA THR A 100 5.73 -6.13 1.43
C THR A 100 6.13 -4.71 1.81
N VAL A 101 5.54 -3.74 1.12
CA VAL A 101 5.67 -2.30 1.36
C VAL A 101 4.27 -1.73 1.49
N ALA A 102 3.83 -1.51 2.72
CA ALA A 102 2.49 -1.01 2.94
C ALA A 102 2.38 -0.09 4.16
N MET A 103 1.30 0.68 4.19
CA MET A 103 1.04 1.70 5.20
C MET A 103 -0.42 1.67 5.64
N THR A 104 -0.73 2.17 6.83
CA THR A 104 -2.12 2.41 7.24
C THR A 104 -2.75 3.41 6.27
N TRP A 105 -3.88 3.01 5.66
CA TRP A 105 -4.63 3.81 4.68
C TRP A 105 -3.83 4.30 3.46
N ALA A 106 -2.74 3.61 3.10
CA ALA A 106 -2.02 3.92 1.86
C ALA A 106 -2.92 3.74 0.63
N ASN A 107 -2.82 4.68 -0.29
CA ASN A 107 -3.58 4.68 -1.53
C ASN A 107 -2.64 4.48 -2.74
N PHE A 108 -3.20 4.42 -3.95
CA PHE A 108 -2.43 4.20 -5.18
C PHE A 108 -1.40 5.31 -5.46
N ASP A 109 -1.60 6.51 -4.93
CA ASP A 109 -0.59 7.58 -4.98
C ASP A 109 0.69 7.21 -4.22
N PHE A 110 0.56 6.59 -3.05
CA PHE A 110 1.69 6.06 -2.31
C PHE A 110 2.41 4.99 -3.11
N ALA A 111 1.65 4.03 -3.67
CA ALA A 111 2.23 2.97 -4.48
C ALA A 111 3.01 3.54 -5.67
N TYR A 112 2.42 4.49 -6.41
CA TYR A 112 3.08 5.15 -7.53
C TYR A 112 4.37 5.88 -7.12
N LEU A 113 4.30 6.74 -6.10
CA LEU A 113 5.47 7.49 -5.64
C LEU A 113 6.56 6.55 -5.12
N TYR A 114 6.20 5.55 -4.34
CA TYR A 114 7.15 4.58 -3.81
C TYR A 114 7.84 3.79 -4.93
N LEU A 115 7.08 3.23 -5.87
CA LEU A 115 7.61 2.49 -7.01
C LEU A 115 8.50 3.37 -7.89
N SER A 116 8.15 4.65 -8.05
CA SER A 116 8.94 5.60 -8.86
C SER A 116 10.33 5.90 -8.28
N GLU A 117 10.50 5.76 -6.96
CA GLU A 117 11.81 5.82 -6.31
C GLU A 117 12.50 4.45 -6.34
N LEU A 118 11.78 3.38 -5.97
CA LEU A 118 12.29 2.01 -5.93
C LEU A 118 12.93 1.60 -7.26
N PHE A 119 12.23 1.81 -8.37
CA PHE A 119 12.67 1.40 -9.70
C PHE A 119 13.92 2.14 -10.22
N ARG A 120 14.36 3.21 -9.54
CA ARG A 120 15.63 3.88 -9.88
C ARG A 120 16.85 3.11 -9.44
N HIS A 121 16.70 2.23 -8.44
CA HIS A 121 17.81 1.57 -7.77
C HIS A 121 17.62 0.06 -7.64
N ARG A 122 16.43 -0.46 -7.98
CA ARG A 122 16.07 -1.86 -7.77
C ARG A 122 15.14 -2.37 -8.86
N SER A 123 15.38 -3.58 -9.36
CA SER A 123 14.47 -4.27 -10.28
C SER A 123 13.45 -5.11 -9.51
N VAL A 124 12.20 -5.13 -9.96
CA VAL A 124 11.13 -6.01 -9.45
C VAL A 124 10.51 -6.76 -10.62
N LYS A 125 10.30 -8.08 -10.52
CA LYS A 125 9.64 -8.85 -11.59
C LYS A 125 8.12 -8.78 -11.55
N LEU A 126 7.52 -8.81 -10.36
CA LEU A 126 6.08 -8.74 -10.15
C LEU A 126 5.72 -7.76 -9.03
N VAL A 127 4.90 -6.77 -9.37
CA VAL A 127 4.25 -5.86 -8.43
C VAL A 127 2.80 -6.30 -8.22
N VAL A 128 2.41 -6.45 -6.96
CA VAL A 128 1.06 -6.85 -6.54
C VAL A 128 0.43 -5.71 -5.77
N LEU A 129 -0.68 -5.16 -6.27
CA LEU A 129 -1.44 -4.10 -5.59
C LEU A 129 -2.78 -4.62 -5.09
N PRO A 130 -3.25 -4.23 -3.89
CA PRO A 130 -4.57 -4.64 -3.44
C PRO A 130 -5.66 -3.97 -4.30
N LEU A 131 -6.65 -4.76 -4.71
CA LEU A 131 -7.95 -4.26 -5.16
C LEU A 131 -8.85 -4.19 -3.93
N GLY A 132 -8.82 -3.04 -3.27
CA GLY A 132 -9.47 -2.79 -1.98
C GLY A 132 -10.70 -1.89 -2.08
N PRO A 133 -11.13 -1.29 -0.96
CA PRO A 133 -12.21 -0.30 -0.97
C PRO A 133 -11.84 0.91 -1.83
N ARG A 134 -12.87 1.55 -2.39
CA ARG A 134 -12.75 2.75 -3.23
C ARG A 134 -11.89 3.83 -2.57
N GLN A 135 -10.90 4.33 -3.31
CA GLN A 135 -9.97 5.35 -2.83
C GLN A 135 -10.26 6.71 -3.45
N GLU A 136 -10.70 7.70 -2.68
CA GLU A 136 -11.15 8.98 -3.26
C GLU A 136 -10.15 10.13 -3.14
N SER A 137 -9.04 9.94 -2.40
CA SER A 137 -8.12 11.03 -2.10
C SER A 137 -6.70 10.57 -1.83
N SER A 138 -5.77 11.52 -1.86
CA SER A 138 -4.35 11.29 -1.63
C SER A 138 -4.06 11.06 -0.14
N HIS A 139 -3.24 10.07 0.19
CA HIS A 139 -2.92 9.78 1.59
C HIS A 139 -1.95 10.83 2.17
N SER A 140 -2.11 11.23 3.43
CA SER A 140 -1.26 12.25 4.07
C SER A 140 0.24 11.91 4.07
N ALA A 141 0.58 10.62 4.09
CA ALA A 141 1.96 10.17 4.06
C ALA A 141 2.67 10.49 2.73
N THR A 142 1.93 10.58 1.61
CA THR A 142 2.50 10.90 0.30
C THR A 142 3.09 12.30 0.23
N LYS A 143 2.65 13.21 1.09
CA LYS A 143 3.15 14.59 1.14
C LYS A 143 4.62 14.67 1.56
N TYR A 144 5.09 13.66 2.31
CA TYR A 144 6.50 13.53 2.67
C TYR A 144 7.34 13.07 1.47
N LEU A 145 6.81 12.14 0.68
CA LEU A 145 7.50 11.51 -0.44
C LEU A 145 7.47 12.35 -1.72
N ARG A 146 6.38 13.12 -1.94
CA ARG A 146 6.18 13.88 -3.16
C ARG A 146 7.27 14.94 -3.36
N ARG A 147 7.74 15.03 -4.60
CA ARG A 147 8.61 16.10 -5.10
C ARG A 147 7.89 16.82 -6.22
N LEU A 148 8.08 18.14 -6.33
CA LEU A 148 7.42 18.92 -7.40
C LEU A 148 7.84 18.49 -8.81
N GLN A 149 9.00 17.85 -8.92
CA GLN A 149 9.55 17.30 -10.15
C GLN A 149 9.04 15.88 -10.48
N THR A 150 8.37 15.20 -9.54
CA THR A 150 7.75 13.90 -9.81
C THR A 150 6.36 14.14 -10.40
N ALA A 151 6.10 13.61 -11.59
CA ALA A 151 4.78 13.65 -12.19
C ALA A 151 3.75 13.04 -11.23
N ASP A 152 2.58 13.65 -11.12
CA ASP A 152 1.50 13.15 -10.27
C ASP A 152 0.22 12.96 -11.10
N PRO A 153 -0.09 11.71 -11.48
CA PRO A 153 -1.25 11.40 -12.31
C PRO A 153 -2.58 11.87 -11.70
N GLY A 154 -2.70 11.82 -10.37
CA GLY A 154 -3.91 12.20 -9.66
C GLY A 154 -4.10 13.71 -9.52
N LEU A 155 -3.03 14.50 -9.60
CA LEU A 155 -3.06 15.95 -9.40
C LEU A 155 -3.04 16.78 -10.68
N SER A 156 -3.64 16.28 -11.75
CA SER A 156 -3.82 17.10 -12.95
C SER A 156 -4.54 18.42 -12.62
N LEU A 157 -4.24 19.48 -13.37
CA LEU A 157 -4.91 20.78 -13.24
C LEU A 157 -6.44 20.68 -13.40
N ALA A 158 -6.98 19.55 -13.89
CA ALA A 158 -8.41 19.30 -13.93
C ALA A 158 -9.06 19.20 -12.54
N ASN A 159 -8.29 18.91 -11.47
CA ASN A 159 -8.78 18.91 -10.09
C ASN A 159 -8.01 19.92 -9.22
N LEU A 160 -8.19 21.21 -9.53
CA LEU A 160 -7.54 22.33 -8.84
C LEU A 160 -7.73 22.32 -7.33
N ARG A 161 -8.89 21.87 -6.84
CA ARG A 161 -9.16 21.76 -5.41
C ARG A 161 -8.22 20.77 -4.73
N MET A 162 -8.12 19.55 -5.27
CA MET A 162 -7.23 18.54 -4.71
C MET A 162 -5.76 18.94 -4.85
N ALA A 163 -5.37 19.57 -5.96
CA ALA A 163 -4.04 20.13 -6.15
C ALA A 163 -3.70 21.18 -5.09
N ALA A 164 -4.61 22.14 -4.85
CA ALA A 164 -4.42 23.19 -3.85
C ALA A 164 -4.35 22.63 -2.42
N THR A 165 -5.24 21.72 -2.03
CA THR A 165 -5.20 21.06 -0.72
C THR A 165 -3.90 20.29 -0.52
N ASN A 166 -3.49 19.52 -1.53
CA ASN A 166 -2.24 18.77 -1.46
C ASN A 166 -1.01 19.68 -1.37
N TYR A 167 -0.99 20.79 -2.11
CA TYR A 167 0.10 21.76 -2.05
C TYR A 167 0.16 22.46 -0.68
N ALA A 168 -1.00 22.82 -0.10
CA ALA A 168 -1.07 23.39 1.23
C ALA A 168 -0.52 22.43 2.30
N GLU A 169 -0.92 21.15 2.25
CA GLU A 169 -0.38 20.12 3.15
C GLU A 169 1.12 19.91 2.97
N MET A 170 1.59 19.86 1.72
CA MET A 170 3.02 19.79 1.41
C MET A 170 3.78 20.99 1.98
N SER A 171 3.21 22.20 1.91
CA SER A 171 3.84 23.42 2.45
C SER A 171 4.07 23.32 3.95
N LEU A 172 3.08 22.81 4.69
CA LEU A 172 3.20 22.59 6.14
C LEU A 172 4.21 21.47 6.49
N ILE A 173 4.13 20.34 5.78
CA ILE A 173 5.06 19.22 5.97
C ILE A 173 6.49 19.59 5.57
N SER A 174 6.64 20.52 4.62
CA SER A 174 7.94 20.93 4.13
C SER A 174 8.78 21.62 5.20
N LEU A 175 8.14 22.40 6.08
CA LEU A 175 8.83 22.99 7.24
C LEU A 175 9.39 21.90 8.17
N ARG A 176 8.61 20.82 8.38
CA ARG A 176 9.06 19.68 9.19
C ARG A 176 10.26 18.98 8.53
N LEU A 177 10.21 18.75 7.23
CA LEU A 177 11.31 18.14 6.47
C LEU A 177 12.59 18.98 6.51
N LEU A 178 12.48 20.31 6.38
CA LEU A 178 13.63 21.22 6.52
C LEU A 178 14.22 21.14 7.93
N SER A 179 13.36 21.14 8.95
CA SER A 179 13.81 21.04 10.33
C SER A 179 14.52 19.70 10.60
N ALA A 180 14.11 18.63 9.92
CA ALA A 180 14.72 17.30 10.06
C ALA A 180 16.18 17.26 9.55
N LEU A 181 16.57 18.17 8.65
CA LEU A 181 17.97 18.31 8.22
C LEU A 181 18.88 18.79 9.36
N ALA A 182 18.35 19.63 10.26
CA ALA A 182 19.08 20.12 11.44
C ALA A 182 18.87 19.21 12.65
N PHE A 183 17.71 18.55 12.75
CA PHE A 183 17.30 17.72 13.87
C PHE A 183 16.81 16.35 13.39
N PRO A 184 17.73 15.38 13.20
CA PRO A 184 17.36 14.07 12.66
C PRO A 184 16.25 13.39 13.49
N PRO A 185 15.27 12.73 12.84
CA PRO A 185 14.07 12.19 13.49
C PRO A 185 14.32 11.28 14.69
N GLY A 186 15.48 10.61 14.76
CA GLY A 186 15.90 9.76 15.89
C GLY A 186 15.90 10.44 17.27
N ARG A 187 15.82 11.78 17.36
CA ARG A 187 15.73 12.53 18.63
C ARG A 187 14.34 13.04 19.02
N GLN A 188 13.34 13.01 18.13
CA GLN A 188 12.10 13.78 18.33
C GLN A 188 10.79 13.02 18.09
N VAL A 189 10.80 11.75 17.69
CA VAL A 189 9.54 11.02 17.44
C VAL A 189 8.93 10.54 18.76
N LEU A 190 8.16 11.41 19.42
CA LEU A 190 7.17 11.01 20.42
C LEU A 190 6.08 10.17 19.73
N GLN A 191 6.25 8.85 19.78
CA GLN A 191 5.32 7.88 19.18
C GLN A 191 4.05 7.73 20.02
N GLY A 192 2.96 8.33 19.57
CA GLY A 192 1.63 8.10 20.11
C GLY A 192 0.75 7.33 19.14
N TYR A 193 0.82 5.99 19.14
CA TYR A 193 -0.29 5.02 18.97
C TYR A 193 0.17 3.70 19.61
N ARG A 194 -0.63 3.15 20.53
CA ARG A 194 -0.28 1.96 21.32
C ARG A 194 -0.17 0.69 20.47
N TRP A 195 -0.99 0.58 19.42
CA TRP A 195 -1.17 -0.66 18.63
C TRP A 195 -0.03 -0.99 17.65
N TRP A 196 0.74 0.01 17.19
CA TRP A 196 1.88 -0.20 16.27
C TRP A 196 3.22 -0.37 16.98
N ARG A 197 3.28 -0.14 18.30
CA ARG A 197 4.45 -0.51 19.12
C ARG A 197 4.67 -2.02 19.18
N GLU A 198 3.67 -2.81 18.76
CA GLU A 198 3.70 -4.28 18.71
C GLU A 198 4.05 -4.83 17.33
N VAL A 199 4.17 -3.99 16.29
CA VAL A 199 4.89 -4.41 15.09
C VAL A 199 6.34 -4.44 15.51
N GLY A 200 6.78 -5.61 15.95
CA GLY A 200 8.05 -5.80 16.63
C GLY A 200 9.22 -5.40 15.76
N GLU A 201 10.42 -5.41 16.34
CA GLU A 201 11.71 -5.18 15.65
C GLU A 201 12.02 -6.22 14.54
N ASN A 202 11.06 -7.09 14.21
CA ASN A 202 11.17 -8.22 13.31
C ASN A 202 10.66 -7.92 11.89
N GLU A 203 10.44 -6.66 11.51
CA GLU A 203 10.02 -6.27 10.13
C GLU A 203 10.95 -6.88 9.07
N GLU A 204 12.25 -7.01 9.38
CA GLU A 204 13.20 -7.67 8.51
C GLU A 204 12.97 -9.18 8.39
N GLN A 205 12.58 -9.84 9.48
CA GLN A 205 12.30 -11.27 9.53
C GLN A 205 10.99 -11.61 8.83
N THR A 206 10.01 -10.70 8.86
CA THR A 206 8.71 -10.86 8.20
C THR A 206 8.69 -10.25 6.80
N HIS A 207 9.81 -9.73 6.30
CA HIS A 207 9.89 -9.04 5.01
C HIS A 207 8.83 -7.95 4.83
N GLY A 208 8.53 -7.20 5.89
CA GLY A 208 7.61 -6.08 5.89
C GLY A 208 6.16 -6.39 6.20
N THR A 209 5.82 -7.65 6.50
CA THR A 209 4.46 -8.02 6.91
C THR A 209 4.28 -8.00 8.42
N TRP A 210 3.05 -7.84 8.86
CA TRP A 210 2.65 -7.95 10.25
C TRP A 210 1.83 -9.23 10.45
N LEU A 211 2.49 -10.26 10.98
CA LEU A 211 1.87 -11.55 11.29
C LEU A 211 1.21 -11.50 12.67
N ALA A 212 0.03 -10.90 12.75
CA ALA A 212 -0.67 -10.72 14.02
C ALA A 212 -1.13 -12.07 14.61
N GLU A 213 -0.55 -12.48 15.75
CA GLU A 213 -1.00 -13.64 16.54
C GLU A 213 -2.22 -13.27 17.40
N ARG A 214 -3.28 -12.82 16.75
CA ARG A 214 -4.53 -12.36 17.37
C ARG A 214 -5.71 -13.15 16.82
N GLY A 215 -6.65 -13.49 17.70
CA GLY A 215 -7.90 -14.10 17.28
C GLY A 215 -8.89 -13.04 16.81
N PHE A 216 -10.01 -13.51 16.25
CA PHE A 216 -11.03 -12.65 15.66
C PHE A 216 -11.65 -11.70 16.68
N GLN A 217 -11.79 -10.44 16.31
CA GLN A 217 -12.60 -9.45 17.03
C GLN A 217 -13.48 -8.70 16.03
N SER A 218 -14.81 -8.75 16.23
CA SER A 218 -15.75 -7.96 15.43
C SER A 218 -15.56 -6.46 15.67
N ARG A 219 -15.98 -5.64 14.72
CA ARG A 219 -15.82 -4.18 14.80
C ARG A 219 -16.56 -3.56 15.99
N ASP A 220 -17.71 -4.10 16.35
CA ASP A 220 -18.51 -3.69 17.51
C ASP A 220 -18.00 -4.29 18.84
N GLY A 221 -17.04 -5.22 18.77
CA GLY A 221 -16.46 -5.91 19.92
C GLY A 221 -17.37 -6.96 20.56
N MET A 222 -18.55 -7.23 19.98
CA MET A 222 -19.53 -8.19 20.48
C MET A 222 -19.06 -9.63 20.33
N GLU A 223 -18.23 -9.91 19.32
CA GLU A 223 -17.66 -11.22 19.08
C GLU A 223 -16.14 -11.20 19.23
N LYS A 224 -15.64 -12.17 20.00
CA LYS A 224 -14.21 -12.37 20.22
C LYS A 224 -13.87 -13.85 20.19
N LYS A 225 -12.79 -14.20 19.51
CA LYS A 225 -12.18 -15.53 19.49
C LYS A 225 -10.73 -15.39 19.92
N ASN A 226 -10.22 -16.37 20.67
CA ASN A 226 -8.80 -16.41 21.03
C ASN A 226 -7.97 -16.90 19.85
N PHE A 227 -6.73 -16.39 19.75
CA PHE A 227 -5.78 -16.93 18.79
C PHE A 227 -5.40 -18.35 19.19
N HIS A 228 -5.34 -19.23 18.21
CA HIS A 228 -4.70 -20.53 18.31
C HIS A 228 -4.08 -20.85 16.96
N VAL A 229 -3.02 -21.64 16.96
CA VAL A 229 -2.32 -22.00 15.72
C VAL A 229 -3.16 -22.98 14.93
N VAL A 230 -3.37 -22.69 13.65
CA VAL A 230 -4.02 -23.57 12.68
C VAL A 230 -3.01 -23.92 11.60
N GLY A 231 -2.88 -25.22 11.30
CA GLY A 231 -2.02 -25.68 10.22
C GLY A 231 -2.51 -25.23 8.84
N ILE A 232 -1.59 -25.18 7.88
CA ILE A 232 -1.94 -24.92 6.48
C ILE A 232 -2.84 -26.05 5.98
N ARG A 233 -3.99 -25.68 5.40
CA ARG A 233 -4.88 -26.61 4.70
C ARG A 233 -4.37 -26.76 3.28
N GLU A 234 -3.77 -27.92 3.01
CA GLU A 234 -3.33 -28.28 1.66
C GLU A 234 -4.53 -28.62 0.75
N GLY A 235 -4.31 -28.57 -0.56
CA GLY A 235 -5.31 -28.99 -1.55
C GLY A 235 -6.45 -27.98 -1.77
N VAL A 236 -6.31 -26.75 -1.30
CA VAL A 236 -7.25 -25.67 -1.64
C VAL A 236 -7.08 -25.24 -3.10
N ASP A 237 -8.17 -24.80 -3.74
CA ASP A 237 -8.16 -24.39 -5.16
C ASP A 237 -7.23 -23.19 -5.40
N GLY A 238 -7.16 -22.28 -4.42
CA GLY A 238 -6.29 -21.11 -4.43
C GLY A 238 -6.86 -19.93 -5.21
N TYR A 239 -5.94 -19.14 -5.79
CA TYR A 239 -6.27 -17.96 -6.58
C TYR A 239 -6.42 -18.26 -8.06
N THR A 240 -7.39 -17.59 -8.68
CA THR A 240 -7.59 -17.55 -10.13
C THR A 240 -7.06 -16.23 -10.67
N LEU A 241 -6.31 -16.30 -11.77
CA LEU A 241 -5.88 -15.13 -12.53
C LEU A 241 -6.92 -14.83 -13.62
N VAL A 242 -7.39 -13.59 -13.64
CA VAL A 242 -8.35 -13.09 -14.63
C VAL A 242 -7.73 -11.97 -15.42
N SER A 243 -7.65 -12.15 -16.73
CA SER A 243 -7.28 -11.14 -17.69
C SER A 243 -8.50 -10.33 -18.12
N HIS A 244 -8.27 -9.13 -18.66
CA HIS A 244 -9.34 -8.25 -19.11
C HIS A 244 -10.25 -8.86 -20.19
N ASN A 245 -9.78 -9.87 -20.94
CA ASN A 245 -10.53 -10.57 -21.99
C ASN A 245 -11.17 -11.89 -21.54
N ASP A 246 -10.96 -12.32 -20.30
CA ASP A 246 -11.45 -13.62 -19.87
C ASP A 246 -12.98 -13.62 -19.71
N PRO A 247 -13.64 -14.77 -19.94
CA PRO A 247 -15.07 -14.90 -19.70
C PRO A 247 -15.40 -14.67 -18.22
N THR A 248 -16.66 -14.34 -17.93
CA THR A 248 -17.13 -14.22 -16.55
C THR A 248 -17.15 -15.60 -15.89
N PHE A 249 -16.52 -15.74 -14.73
CA PHE A 249 -16.52 -16.96 -13.93
C PHE A 249 -17.75 -17.01 -13.00
N GLN A 250 -18.20 -18.21 -12.62
CA GLN A 250 -19.40 -18.38 -11.79
C GLN A 250 -19.26 -17.78 -10.38
N ASP A 251 -18.04 -17.78 -9.84
CA ASP A 251 -17.70 -17.28 -8.51
C ASP A 251 -17.27 -15.80 -8.51
N LEU A 252 -17.16 -15.17 -9.69
CA LEU A 252 -16.77 -13.78 -9.83
C LEU A 252 -17.97 -12.91 -10.23
N ARG A 253 -18.31 -11.95 -9.38
CA ARG A 253 -19.36 -10.96 -9.63
C ARG A 253 -18.74 -9.61 -9.94
N PHE A 254 -19.28 -8.94 -10.96
CA PHE A 254 -18.91 -7.55 -11.26
C PHE A 254 -19.90 -6.62 -10.59
N GLY A 255 -19.46 -5.97 -9.52
CA GLY A 255 -20.25 -4.96 -8.79
C GLY A 255 -20.51 -3.72 -9.64
N GLU A 256 -21.56 -2.99 -9.28
CA GLU A 256 -21.89 -1.69 -9.89
C GLU A 256 -20.98 -0.56 -9.43
N GLU A 257 -20.21 -0.77 -8.36
CA GLU A 257 -19.25 0.20 -7.86
C GLU A 257 -18.22 0.54 -8.96
N SER A 258 -18.17 1.82 -9.32
CA SER A 258 -17.15 2.35 -10.21
C SER A 258 -15.88 2.64 -9.44
N LEU A 259 -14.74 2.34 -10.04
CA LEU A 259 -13.47 2.95 -9.64
C LEU A 259 -13.62 4.47 -9.63
N SER A 260 -13.05 5.10 -8.61
CA SER A 260 -12.93 6.56 -8.53
C SER A 260 -12.02 7.11 -9.63
N ASP A 261 -12.15 8.40 -9.93
CA ASP A 261 -11.23 9.09 -10.85
C ASP A 261 -9.77 9.01 -10.37
N PHE A 262 -9.58 8.94 -9.05
CA PHE A 262 -8.26 8.77 -8.43
C PHE A 262 -7.64 7.42 -8.80
N GLU A 263 -8.40 6.33 -8.67
CA GLU A 263 -7.95 4.98 -9.05
C GLU A 263 -7.72 4.87 -10.56
N MET A 264 -8.63 5.46 -11.35
CA MET A 264 -8.52 5.53 -12.80
C MET A 264 -7.29 6.33 -13.28
N ALA A 265 -6.78 7.26 -12.47
CA ALA A 265 -5.57 8.01 -12.79
C ALA A 265 -4.29 7.24 -12.41
N TYR A 266 -4.23 6.66 -11.21
CA TYR A 266 -2.99 6.06 -10.71
C TYR A 266 -2.74 4.64 -11.20
N VAL A 267 -3.76 3.79 -11.34
CA VAL A 267 -3.50 2.38 -11.72
C VAL A 267 -2.89 2.29 -13.14
N PRO A 268 -3.39 3.00 -14.17
CA PRO A 268 -2.73 3.02 -15.47
C PRO A 268 -1.30 3.59 -15.42
N ALA A 269 -1.06 4.62 -14.61
CA ALA A 269 0.27 5.20 -14.45
C ALA A 269 1.25 4.26 -13.74
N ILE A 270 0.78 3.47 -12.76
CA ILE A 270 1.59 2.42 -12.14
C ILE A 270 1.87 1.29 -13.12
N ARG A 271 0.90 0.93 -13.97
CA ARG A 271 1.10 -0.06 -15.04
C ARG A 271 2.20 0.39 -15.99
N GLU A 272 2.10 1.60 -16.53
CA GLU A 272 3.11 2.18 -17.41
C GLU A 272 4.49 2.23 -16.74
N LEU A 273 4.53 2.61 -15.45
CA LEU A 273 5.77 2.61 -14.67
C LEU A 273 6.36 1.20 -14.54
N CYS A 274 5.54 0.18 -14.28
CA CYS A 274 6.00 -1.22 -14.22
C CYS A 274 6.53 -1.69 -15.59
N GLU A 275 5.78 -1.44 -16.66
CA GLU A 275 6.15 -1.81 -18.04
C GLU A 275 7.48 -1.19 -18.46
N LYS A 276 7.68 0.11 -18.17
CA LYS A 276 8.93 0.84 -18.43
C LYS A 276 10.15 0.19 -17.77
N HIS A 277 9.95 -0.48 -16.64
CA HIS A 277 11.00 -1.13 -15.86
C HIS A 277 11.00 -2.66 -16.00
N GLY A 278 10.25 -3.22 -16.95
CA GLY A 278 10.19 -4.66 -17.21
C GLY A 278 9.51 -5.47 -16.10
N ALA A 279 8.70 -4.82 -15.26
CA ALA A 279 7.94 -5.45 -14.19
C ALA A 279 6.51 -5.77 -14.65
N ASN A 280 5.99 -6.92 -14.21
CA ASN A 280 4.58 -7.23 -14.33
C ASN A 280 3.79 -6.53 -13.22
N LEU A 281 2.56 -6.12 -13.52
CA LEU A 281 1.62 -5.59 -12.53
C LEU A 281 0.39 -6.50 -12.45
N VAL A 282 -0.04 -6.81 -11.23
CA VAL A 282 -1.28 -7.54 -10.97
C VAL A 282 -2.06 -6.87 -9.82
N LEU A 283 -3.39 -6.84 -9.95
CA LEU A 283 -4.28 -6.44 -8.86
C LEU A 283 -4.68 -7.68 -8.06
N LEU A 284 -4.74 -7.58 -6.74
CA LEU A 284 -5.06 -8.67 -5.83
C LEU A 284 -6.32 -8.34 -5.03
N ARG A 285 -7.40 -9.06 -5.28
CA ARG A 285 -8.60 -8.98 -4.46
C ARG A 285 -8.38 -9.79 -3.18
N GLN A 286 -8.08 -9.08 -2.09
CA GLN A 286 -7.72 -9.69 -0.80
C GLN A 286 -8.93 -10.34 -0.11
N PRO A 287 -8.75 -11.44 0.64
CA PRO A 287 -9.85 -12.07 1.36
C PRO A 287 -10.42 -11.11 2.42
N LEU A 288 -11.75 -10.89 2.42
CA LEU A 288 -12.45 -10.17 3.49
C LEU A 288 -13.41 -11.13 4.18
N MET A 289 -13.46 -11.11 5.50
CA MET A 289 -14.37 -11.94 6.28
C MET A 289 -15.78 -11.36 6.21
N ARG A 290 -16.45 -11.62 5.08
CA ARG A 290 -17.85 -11.27 4.83
C ARG A 290 -18.61 -12.51 4.37
N SER A 291 -19.85 -12.65 4.84
CA SER A 291 -20.68 -13.82 4.52
C SER A 291 -21.01 -13.92 3.03
N ASP A 292 -21.12 -12.80 2.33
CA ASP A 292 -21.32 -12.74 0.87
C ASP A 292 -20.08 -13.13 0.06
N GLU A 293 -18.90 -13.22 0.69
CA GLU A 293 -17.63 -13.55 0.04
C GLU A 293 -17.17 -15.01 0.22
N ILE A 294 -17.99 -15.84 0.86
CA ILE A 294 -17.67 -17.24 1.13
C ILE A 294 -17.49 -18.03 -0.18
N ASP A 295 -18.46 -17.91 -1.07
CA ASP A 295 -18.56 -18.67 -2.33
C ASP A 295 -18.48 -17.79 -3.58
N SER A 296 -18.34 -16.48 -3.41
CA SER A 296 -18.22 -15.55 -4.52
C SER A 296 -17.35 -14.37 -4.16
N VAL A 297 -16.83 -13.65 -5.14
CA VAL A 297 -16.07 -12.42 -4.92
C VAL A 297 -16.67 -11.33 -5.79
N SER A 298 -16.86 -10.14 -5.22
CA SER A 298 -17.24 -8.96 -5.98
C SER A 298 -16.01 -8.11 -6.32
N ILE A 299 -15.89 -7.72 -7.59
CA ILE A 299 -14.91 -6.72 -8.04
C ILE A 299 -15.60 -5.59 -8.81
N PRO A 300 -15.09 -4.35 -8.74
CA PRO A 300 -15.59 -3.24 -9.55
C PRO A 300 -15.57 -3.59 -11.04
N ARG A 301 -16.68 -3.38 -11.77
CA ARG A 301 -16.74 -3.68 -13.22
C ARG A 301 -15.61 -2.99 -14.00
N ARG A 302 -15.36 -1.72 -13.67
CA ARG A 302 -14.31 -0.90 -14.30
C ARG A 302 -12.88 -1.37 -14.02
N ALA A 303 -12.67 -2.28 -13.07
CA ALA A 303 -11.34 -2.85 -12.84
C ALA A 303 -10.82 -3.62 -14.08
N ARG A 304 -11.72 -4.20 -14.89
CA ARG A 304 -11.34 -4.83 -16.16
C ARG A 304 -10.81 -3.83 -17.18
N ASP A 305 -11.39 -2.64 -17.20
CA ASP A 305 -11.06 -1.58 -18.17
C ASP A 305 -9.63 -1.03 -17.95
N LEU A 306 -9.06 -1.28 -16.77
CA LEU A 306 -7.67 -0.93 -16.47
C LEU A 306 -6.66 -1.77 -17.27
N GLY A 307 -7.07 -2.89 -17.85
CA GLY A 307 -6.17 -3.78 -18.59
C GLY A 307 -5.06 -4.38 -17.73
N VAL A 308 -5.24 -4.44 -16.41
CA VAL A 308 -4.33 -5.08 -15.46
C VAL A 308 -4.94 -6.42 -15.05
N PRO A 309 -4.21 -7.54 -15.09
CA PRO A 309 -4.70 -8.82 -14.61
C PRO A 309 -5.10 -8.75 -13.13
N ILE A 310 -6.13 -9.53 -12.75
CA ILE A 310 -6.66 -9.56 -11.39
C ILE A 310 -6.52 -10.97 -10.83
N LEU A 311 -5.86 -11.11 -9.70
CA LEU A 311 -5.88 -12.29 -8.85
C LEU A 311 -7.02 -12.18 -7.86
N TYR A 312 -7.89 -13.20 -7.84
CA TYR A 312 -8.96 -13.30 -6.85
C TYR A 312 -9.10 -14.74 -6.34
N ALA A 313 -9.67 -14.87 -5.15
CA ALA A 313 -10.01 -16.14 -4.54
C ALA A 313 -11.23 -15.91 -3.62
N THR A 314 -12.16 -16.87 -3.59
CA THR A 314 -13.21 -16.89 -2.58
C THR A 314 -12.62 -17.24 -1.22
N LEU A 315 -13.33 -16.98 -0.13
CA LEU A 315 -12.87 -17.46 1.17
C LEU A 315 -12.79 -18.98 1.19
N ARG A 316 -13.72 -19.69 0.52
CA ARG A 316 -13.64 -21.15 0.40
C ARG A 316 -12.41 -21.61 -0.37
N SER A 317 -12.10 -21.00 -1.52
CA SER A 317 -10.94 -21.41 -2.32
C SER A 317 -9.61 -21.07 -1.65
N THR A 318 -9.59 -20.08 -0.74
CA THR A 318 -8.41 -19.71 0.04
C THR A 318 -8.22 -20.60 1.27
N PHE A 319 -9.29 -20.79 2.07
CA PHE A 319 -9.22 -21.39 3.40
C PHE A 319 -9.78 -22.82 3.46
N GLY A 320 -10.28 -23.37 2.35
CA GLY A 320 -10.75 -24.75 2.25
C GLY A 320 -11.98 -25.07 3.11
N THR A 321 -12.78 -24.07 3.45
CA THR A 321 -13.99 -24.24 4.27
C THR A 321 -15.04 -23.20 3.90
N GLY A 322 -16.32 -23.55 4.03
CA GLY A 322 -17.45 -22.61 3.97
C GLY A 322 -17.99 -22.21 5.34
N ASP A 323 -17.43 -22.78 6.42
CA ASP A 323 -17.88 -22.52 7.79
C ASP A 323 -17.28 -21.18 8.28
N ALA A 324 -18.15 -20.19 8.46
CA ALA A 324 -17.76 -18.86 8.93
C ALA A 324 -17.12 -18.88 10.33
N GLY A 325 -17.47 -19.82 11.20
CA GLY A 325 -16.87 -19.98 12.53
C GLY A 325 -15.42 -20.47 12.46
N ILE A 326 -15.11 -21.35 11.51
CA ILE A 326 -13.73 -21.77 11.20
C ILE A 326 -12.98 -20.66 10.48
N MET A 327 -13.61 -19.94 9.55
CA MET A 327 -12.95 -18.84 8.83
C MET A 327 -12.40 -17.77 9.78
N LYS A 328 -13.08 -17.50 10.89
CA LYS A 328 -12.62 -16.56 11.93
C LYS A 328 -11.25 -16.94 12.52
N ASP A 329 -10.77 -18.18 12.36
CA ASP A 329 -9.42 -18.56 12.79
C ASP A 329 -8.29 -17.98 11.93
N TYR A 330 -8.63 -17.45 10.76
CA TYR A 330 -7.69 -16.84 9.81
C TYR A 330 -7.72 -15.30 9.84
N PHE A 331 -8.61 -14.69 10.63
CA PHE A 331 -8.80 -13.25 10.69
C PHE A 331 -8.68 -12.75 12.13
N TYR A 332 -8.09 -11.58 12.34
CA TYR A 332 -8.20 -10.88 13.63
C TYR A 332 -9.29 -9.80 13.62
N ASN A 333 -9.78 -9.40 12.45
CA ASN A 333 -11.02 -8.65 12.26
C ASN A 333 -11.57 -8.89 10.85
N GLU A 334 -12.72 -8.29 10.52
CA GLU A 334 -13.43 -8.49 9.24
C GLU A 334 -12.61 -8.21 7.96
N SER A 335 -11.52 -7.47 8.09
CA SER A 335 -10.76 -6.93 6.96
C SER A 335 -9.27 -7.25 7.00
N HIS A 336 -8.80 -7.94 8.03
CA HIS A 336 -7.38 -8.23 8.22
C HIS A 336 -7.17 -9.67 8.67
N LEU A 337 -6.31 -10.36 7.93
CA LEU A 337 -5.84 -11.69 8.27
C LEU A 337 -4.96 -11.67 9.52
N ASN A 338 -5.04 -12.72 10.32
CA ASN A 338 -4.08 -12.99 11.38
C ASN A 338 -2.91 -13.84 10.84
N ALA A 339 -1.99 -14.28 11.70
CA ALA A 339 -0.85 -15.10 11.31
C ALA A 339 -1.26 -16.42 10.60
N ASN A 340 -2.35 -17.08 11.00
CA ASN A 340 -2.84 -18.27 10.31
C ASN A 340 -3.34 -17.91 8.90
N GLY A 341 -4.11 -16.81 8.79
CA GLY A 341 -4.64 -16.35 7.52
C GLY A 341 -3.55 -15.95 6.54
N ALA A 342 -2.53 -15.22 6.99
CA ALA A 342 -1.39 -14.82 6.17
C ALA A 342 -0.63 -16.04 5.60
N LYS A 343 -0.44 -17.09 6.41
CA LYS A 343 0.18 -18.36 5.99
C LYS A 343 -0.67 -19.11 4.97
N GLN A 344 -1.96 -19.28 5.27
CA GLN A 344 -2.89 -19.97 4.36
C GLN A 344 -3.04 -19.21 3.03
N ASN A 345 -3.09 -17.88 3.09
CA ASN A 345 -3.19 -17.04 1.90
C ASN A 345 -1.90 -17.07 1.05
N ALA A 346 -0.73 -17.10 1.70
CA ALA A 346 0.55 -17.31 1.03
C ALA A 346 0.62 -18.66 0.30
N TYR A 347 0.12 -19.74 0.92
CA TYR A 347 -0.01 -21.05 0.27
C TYR A 347 -0.94 -20.98 -0.96
N ALA A 348 -2.12 -20.38 -0.79
CA ALA A 348 -3.15 -20.27 -1.84
C ALA A 348 -2.68 -19.46 -3.06
N ILE A 349 -1.94 -18.36 -2.84
CA ILE A 349 -1.50 -17.47 -3.91
C ILE A 349 -0.29 -18.02 -4.69
N ALA A 350 0.56 -18.83 -4.05
CA ALA A 350 1.84 -19.28 -4.61
C ALA A 350 1.73 -19.91 -6.01
N LYS A 351 0.70 -20.73 -6.24
CA LYS A 351 0.45 -21.35 -7.56
C LYS A 351 0.11 -20.32 -8.63
N ALA A 352 -0.73 -19.33 -8.30
CA ALA A 352 -1.29 -18.38 -9.25
C ALA A 352 -0.26 -17.36 -9.76
N ILE A 353 0.80 -17.11 -8.99
CA ILE A 353 1.86 -16.16 -9.35
C ILE A 353 3.01 -16.78 -10.16
N MET A 354 3.10 -18.12 -10.23
CA MET A 354 4.15 -18.82 -10.98
C MET A 354 4.32 -18.35 -12.44
N PRO A 355 3.25 -18.08 -13.21
CA PRO A 355 3.39 -17.63 -14.60
C PRO A 355 4.23 -16.35 -14.75
N PHE A 356 4.19 -15.44 -13.77
CA PHE A 356 4.96 -14.19 -13.78
C PHE A 356 6.44 -14.39 -13.40
N LEU A 357 6.76 -15.49 -12.73
CA LEU A 357 8.12 -15.82 -12.30
C LEU A 357 8.85 -16.67 -13.33
N ALA A 358 8.11 -17.50 -14.09
CA ALA A 358 8.63 -18.35 -15.14
C ALA A 358 9.02 -17.58 -16.42
N THR A 359 8.57 -16.34 -16.57
CA THR A 359 8.93 -15.45 -17.66
C THR A 359 10.34 -14.87 -17.43
N THR A 360 11.36 -15.73 -17.43
CA THR A 360 12.74 -15.23 -17.48
C THR A 360 12.95 -14.60 -18.85
N ILE A 361 13.21 -13.30 -18.82
CA ILE A 361 13.45 -12.40 -19.96
C ILE A 361 14.49 -13.02 -20.89
N SER A 362 14.04 -13.57 -22.03
CA SER A 362 14.87 -13.89 -23.19
C SER A 362 15.18 -12.66 -24.05
N LYS A 363 14.97 -11.44 -23.52
CA LYS A 363 15.21 -10.14 -24.19
C LYS A 363 16.36 -9.36 -23.55
N ALA A 364 17.48 -10.02 -23.31
CA ALA A 364 18.72 -9.34 -22.97
C ALA A 364 19.82 -9.85 -23.90
N HIS A 365 19.72 -9.49 -25.19
CA HIS A 365 20.79 -9.36 -26.19
C HIS A 365 20.12 -9.11 -27.55
N ASP A 366 19.74 -7.87 -27.82
CA ASP A 366 19.63 -7.30 -29.18
C ASP A 366 19.96 -5.81 -29.09
#